data_AF-A0A293M0Y9-F1
#
_entry.id   AF-A0A293M0Y9-F1
#
_cell.length_a   1.000
_cell.length_b   1.000
_cell.length_c   1.000
_cell.angle_alpha   90.00
_cell.angle_beta   90.00
_cell.angle_gamma   90.00
#
_symmetry.space_group_name_H-M   'P 1'
#
loop_
_entity.id
_entity.type
_entity.pdbx_description
1 polymer ?
#
loop_
_entity_poly.entity_id
_entity_poly.type
_entity_poly.pdbx_seq_one_letter_code
_entity_poly.pdbx_strand_id
1 'polypeptide(L)'
;MQALAPIERLPSSASNVQQDSTVRLLLRVDPLQQQLCQLLLEKIVQTTIANEECDSTHIHVLNQLRLLDGLVTTHEFTEQMFEALAAVPASVRRDMIVALPDILHDSCHSVAAVKLSALLSESTEESPAILEALGNFYMDTGLITEIRTQVLSSLKSADIAHIPTLVKYVLSNITSEDKIVSMLRDNLDFCPVQSSTKSRMDEDYQLLTLNEIKNSIRFDKFIGEAWCRAIESIRSPSEHKPLDILFLVVWYSVCQRPKAVELLVRSKARQGHFTPSLLAATFNNHSQVLRAYAGTVLQLAQALLWCAVPFGAFFKSMRDFVRNLSLRQFRTLFSLLATVAYRGGSEGAMFRDELHMYIRKMLTSFCPRSQRVGIVGALMTVQAMAMLDRKDDELGAGSSSTTQAPALQEAIELLELCRSSTLAVPHALGLFYDELSRIVVLKQLHHRIRAWIGDIMIADFQDNYVVDVDDAHVSARLRFGLDNLPNGAIALNLGPLVEAEHTGTTSALTLCPLFRLLRVTEQVLHGDSLETVDALLGCPVLFPPSDGAITLTCTATFYCFNWFRELVNGFCGLVDSSI
;
A
#
# COMPACT_ATOMS: atom_id res chain seq x y z
N MET A 1 -30.17 37.44 38.01
CA MET A 1 -28.77 37.47 37.54
C MET A 1 -27.77 37.75 38.67
N GLN A 2 -27.83 38.89 39.38
CA GLN A 2 -26.85 39.20 40.45
C GLN A 2 -26.73 38.13 41.56
N ALA A 3 -27.85 37.52 41.99
CA ALA A 3 -27.83 36.48 43.02
C ALA A 3 -27.18 35.15 42.56
N LEU A 4 -27.09 34.92 41.25
CA LEU A 4 -26.47 33.73 40.63
C LEU A 4 -24.96 33.93 40.40
N ALA A 5 -24.45 35.16 40.53
CA ALA A 5 -23.04 35.49 40.34
C ALA A 5 -22.22 35.21 41.62
N PRO A 6 -20.90 34.97 41.50
CA PRO A 6 -20.00 34.80 42.65
C PRO A 6 -20.01 36.04 43.54
N ILE A 7 -19.93 35.86 44.85
CA ILE A 7 -19.88 36.97 45.80
C ILE A 7 -18.48 37.59 45.80
N GLU A 8 -18.39 38.92 45.66
CA GLU A 8 -17.13 39.66 45.81
C GLU A 8 -16.79 39.82 47.30
N ARG A 9 -15.61 39.35 47.72
CA ARG A 9 -15.07 39.64 49.05
C ARG A 9 -14.50 41.05 49.11
N LEU A 10 -14.74 41.74 50.22
CA LEU A 10 -13.98 42.93 50.59
C LEU A 10 -12.48 42.55 50.77
N PRO A 11 -11.54 43.38 50.28
CA PRO A 11 -10.12 43.01 50.17
C PRO A 11 -9.44 43.05 51.56
N SER A 12 -9.39 41.91 52.25
CA SER A 12 -8.65 41.82 53.52
C SER A 12 -7.98 40.46 53.82
N SER A 13 -7.84 39.56 52.84
CA SER A 13 -6.96 38.39 52.99
C SER A 13 -6.48 37.84 51.65
N ALA A 14 -5.19 37.52 51.58
CA ALA A 14 -4.44 37.13 50.39
C ALA A 14 -4.72 35.70 49.91
N SER A 15 -5.98 35.39 49.58
CA SER A 15 -6.32 34.15 48.88
C SER A 15 -7.32 34.46 47.76
N ASN A 16 -6.90 34.26 46.50
CA ASN A 16 -7.78 34.26 45.32
C ASN A 16 -8.73 33.03 45.33
N VAL A 17 -9.58 32.91 46.35
CA VAL A 17 -10.63 31.89 46.42
C VAL A 17 -11.94 32.57 46.06
N GLN A 18 -12.45 32.31 44.86
CA GLN A 18 -13.80 32.74 44.44
C GLN A 18 -14.82 32.16 45.42
N GLN A 19 -15.72 33.00 45.94
CA GLN A 19 -16.84 32.55 46.77
C GLN A 19 -18.01 32.10 45.89
N ASP A 20 -18.72 31.08 46.37
CA ASP A 20 -19.99 30.62 45.80
C ASP A 20 -21.03 31.73 45.75
N SER A 21 -21.99 31.61 44.82
CA SER A 21 -23.10 32.56 44.69
C SER A 21 -24.00 32.54 45.93
N THR A 22 -24.78 33.61 46.12
CA THR A 22 -25.77 33.67 47.21
C THR A 22 -26.79 32.52 47.12
N VAL A 23 -27.21 32.14 45.90
CA VAL A 23 -28.13 31.03 45.69
C VAL A 23 -27.48 29.70 46.08
N ARG A 24 -26.23 29.47 45.69
CA ARG A 24 -25.49 28.24 46.02
C ARG A 24 -25.24 28.10 47.52
N LEU A 25 -25.01 29.19 48.23
CA LEU A 25 -24.90 29.20 49.69
C LEU A 25 -26.25 28.88 50.37
N LEU A 26 -27.36 29.41 49.85
CA LEU A 26 -28.70 29.13 50.37
C LEU A 26 -29.15 27.68 50.09
N LEU A 27 -28.71 27.09 48.98
CA LEU A 27 -28.99 25.68 48.66
C LEU A 27 -28.30 24.68 49.61
N ARG A 28 -27.28 25.12 50.36
CA ARG A 28 -26.63 24.31 51.40
C ARG A 28 -27.38 24.33 52.74
N VAL A 29 -28.51 25.04 52.83
CA VAL A 29 -29.32 25.16 54.05
C VAL A 29 -30.52 24.23 53.95
N ASP A 30 -30.48 23.08 54.65
CA ASP A 30 -31.46 21.98 54.50
C ASP A 30 -32.94 22.41 54.48
N PRO A 31 -33.42 23.30 55.39
CA PRO A 31 -34.83 23.70 55.39
C PRO A 31 -35.26 24.50 54.14
N LEU A 32 -34.32 25.17 53.47
CA LEU A 32 -34.59 26.02 52.31
C LEU A 32 -34.31 25.31 50.99
N GLN A 33 -33.52 24.24 51.01
CA GLN A 33 -33.02 23.54 49.83
C GLN A 33 -34.16 23.07 48.91
N GLN A 34 -35.16 22.36 49.45
CA GLN A 34 -36.25 21.83 48.63
C GLN A 34 -37.08 22.92 47.93
N GLN A 35 -37.44 23.97 48.67
CA GLN A 35 -38.23 25.09 48.13
C GLN A 35 -37.44 25.91 47.10
N LEU A 36 -36.14 26.10 47.32
CA LEU A 36 -35.24 26.77 46.37
C LEU A 36 -35.06 25.94 45.10
N CYS A 37 -34.85 24.63 45.20
CA CYS A 37 -34.74 23.75 44.04
C CYS A 37 -35.99 23.82 43.16
N GLN A 38 -37.18 23.71 43.75
CA GLN A 38 -38.44 23.81 43.02
C GLN A 38 -38.59 25.17 42.33
N LEU A 39 -38.32 26.26 43.05
CA LEU A 39 -38.42 27.62 42.50
C LEU A 39 -37.42 27.87 41.37
N LEU A 40 -36.21 27.32 41.45
CA LEU A 40 -35.20 27.41 40.40
C LEU A 40 -35.63 26.65 39.14
N LEU A 41 -36.22 25.45 39.27
CA LEU A 41 -36.75 24.68 38.15
C LEU A 41 -37.95 25.38 37.50
N GLU A 42 -38.91 25.85 38.31
CA GLU A 42 -40.05 26.63 37.82
C GLU A 42 -39.57 27.88 37.08
N LYS A 43 -38.49 28.52 37.54
CA LYS A 43 -37.91 29.66 36.83
C LYS A 43 -37.19 29.30 35.55
N ILE A 44 -36.55 28.14 35.42
CA ILE A 44 -36.02 27.66 34.13
C ILE A 44 -37.18 27.50 33.14
N VAL A 45 -38.25 26.83 33.54
CA VAL A 45 -39.42 26.63 32.67
C VAL A 45 -40.09 27.97 32.29
N GLN A 46 -40.32 28.85 33.26
CA GLN A 46 -40.94 30.16 32.99
C GLN A 46 -40.09 31.07 32.09
N THR A 47 -38.76 31.10 32.29
CA THR A 47 -37.86 31.97 31.51
C THR A 47 -37.69 31.47 30.08
N THR A 48 -37.66 30.15 29.89
CA THR A 48 -37.57 29.55 28.54
C THR A 48 -38.85 29.66 27.74
N ILE A 49 -40.03 29.70 28.39
CA ILE A 49 -41.31 29.94 27.72
C ILE A 49 -41.49 31.43 27.40
N ALA A 50 -40.99 32.34 28.25
CA ALA A 50 -41.21 33.78 28.10
C ALA A 50 -40.24 34.48 27.13
N ASN A 51 -39.02 33.97 26.96
CA ASN A 51 -38.02 34.56 26.07
C ASN A 51 -37.85 33.71 24.81
N GLU A 52 -38.15 34.28 23.64
CA GLU A 52 -37.84 33.67 22.32
C GLU A 52 -36.32 33.71 22.00
N GLU A 53 -35.57 34.58 22.67
CA GLU A 53 -34.11 34.68 22.54
C GLU A 53 -33.41 33.80 23.60
N CYS A 54 -32.45 32.99 23.15
CA CYS A 54 -31.73 31.99 23.94
C CYS A 54 -30.81 32.62 24.99
N ASP A 55 -31.39 33.15 26.06
CA ASP A 55 -30.65 33.66 27.21
C ASP A 55 -29.96 32.50 27.94
N SER A 56 -28.65 32.63 28.19
CA SER A 56 -27.82 31.65 28.94
C SER A 56 -28.19 31.55 30.43
N THR A 57 -29.32 32.12 30.84
CA THR A 57 -29.83 32.13 32.21
C THR A 57 -30.08 30.74 32.75
N HIS A 58 -30.61 29.82 31.93
CA HIS A 58 -30.81 28.42 32.29
C HIS A 58 -29.48 27.73 32.65
N ILE A 59 -28.40 27.99 31.91
CA ILE A 59 -27.04 27.47 32.23
C ILE A 59 -26.56 28.00 33.58
N HIS A 60 -26.76 29.29 33.85
CA HIS A 60 -26.36 29.88 35.13
C HIS A 60 -27.13 29.31 36.32
N VAL A 61 -28.41 28.95 36.13
CA VAL A 61 -29.22 28.28 37.16
C VAL A 61 -28.76 26.83 37.36
N LEU A 62 -28.56 26.07 36.26
CA LEU A 62 -28.08 24.69 36.32
C LEU A 62 -26.72 24.58 37.04
N ASN A 63 -25.81 25.51 36.78
CA ASN A 63 -24.50 25.56 37.44
C ASN A 63 -24.57 25.78 38.96
N GLN A 64 -25.70 26.29 39.51
CA GLN A 64 -25.88 26.36 40.96
C GLN A 64 -26.22 25.01 41.58
N LEU A 65 -26.83 24.11 40.79
CA LEU A 65 -27.27 22.79 41.22
C LEU A 65 -26.18 21.72 41.06
N ARG A 66 -25.22 21.92 40.16
CA ARG A 66 -24.12 20.96 39.91
C ARG A 66 -23.18 20.81 41.10
N LEU A 67 -22.85 19.56 41.45
CA LEU A 67 -21.87 19.20 42.48
C LEU A 67 -22.16 19.88 43.82
N LEU A 68 -23.43 19.87 44.25
CA LEU A 68 -23.82 20.32 45.58
C LEU A 68 -23.67 19.16 46.58
N ASP A 69 -22.74 19.32 47.53
CA ASP A 69 -22.61 18.40 48.66
C ASP A 69 -23.90 18.45 49.50
N GLY A 70 -24.60 17.32 49.61
CA GLY A 70 -25.79 17.21 50.46
C GLY A 70 -27.10 17.70 49.85
N LEU A 71 -27.24 17.71 48.52
CA LEU A 71 -28.58 17.70 47.92
C LEU A 71 -29.33 16.46 48.43
N VAL A 72 -30.33 16.67 49.28
CA VAL A 72 -31.29 15.63 49.64
C VAL A 72 -32.23 15.45 48.45
N THR A 73 -31.74 14.85 47.37
CA THR A 73 -32.60 14.52 46.22
C THR A 73 -33.48 13.33 46.60
N THR A 74 -34.76 13.61 46.82
CA THR A 74 -35.80 12.58 46.87
C THR A 74 -36.14 12.13 45.44
N HIS A 75 -36.76 10.96 45.32
CA HIS A 75 -37.35 10.50 44.05
C HIS A 75 -38.28 11.57 43.43
N GLU A 76 -38.93 12.39 44.26
CA GLU A 76 -39.78 13.50 43.83
C GLU A 76 -39.01 14.58 43.06
N PHE A 77 -37.78 14.92 43.47
CA PHE A 77 -36.97 15.89 42.73
C PHE A 77 -36.57 15.37 41.35
N THR A 78 -36.25 14.07 41.26
CA THR A 78 -35.98 13.42 39.98
C THR A 78 -37.22 13.49 39.07
N GLU A 79 -38.42 13.20 39.59
CA GLU A 79 -39.68 13.38 38.84
C GLU A 79 -39.84 14.82 38.34
N GLN A 80 -39.68 15.82 39.22
CA GLN A 80 -39.78 17.23 38.87
C GLN A 80 -38.76 17.65 37.79
N MET A 81 -37.55 17.10 37.83
CA MET A 81 -36.55 17.34 36.79
C MET A 81 -37.00 16.79 35.42
N PHE A 82 -37.57 15.59 35.38
CA PHE A 82 -38.07 15.00 34.13
C PHE A 82 -39.35 15.69 33.62
N GLU A 83 -40.22 16.17 34.52
CA GLU A 83 -41.36 17.02 34.15
C GLU A 83 -40.89 18.35 33.54
N ALA A 84 -39.87 18.98 34.14
CA ALA A 84 -39.26 20.19 33.60
C ALA A 84 -38.61 19.93 32.23
N LEU A 85 -37.91 18.81 32.05
CA LEU A 85 -37.33 18.42 30.76
C LEU A 85 -38.38 18.34 29.65
N ALA A 86 -39.56 17.78 29.94
CA ALA A 86 -40.65 17.65 28.99
C ALA A 86 -41.27 19.01 28.60
N ALA A 87 -41.23 20.01 29.49
CA ALA A 87 -41.84 21.32 29.29
C ALA A 87 -40.96 22.33 28.52
N VAL A 88 -39.68 22.01 28.29
CA VAL A 88 -38.65 22.95 27.84
C VAL A 88 -38.24 22.69 26.38
N PRO A 89 -37.81 23.70 25.60
CA PRO A 89 -37.33 23.52 24.22
C PRO A 89 -36.09 22.63 24.09
N ALA A 90 -35.88 22.02 22.92
CA ALA A 90 -34.81 21.03 22.68
C ALA A 90 -33.39 21.56 22.95
N SER A 91 -33.11 22.86 22.74
CA SER A 91 -31.79 23.44 23.05
C SER A 91 -31.46 23.34 24.54
N VAL A 92 -32.36 23.83 25.38
CA VAL A 92 -32.20 23.82 26.84
C VAL A 92 -32.35 22.41 27.40
N ARG A 93 -33.21 21.56 26.79
CA ARG A 93 -33.36 20.16 27.19
C ARG A 93 -32.03 19.41 27.09
N ARG A 94 -31.25 19.61 26.02
CA ARG A 94 -29.90 19.02 25.86
C ARG A 94 -28.96 19.45 27.00
N ASP A 95 -28.91 20.73 27.34
CA ASP A 95 -28.06 21.27 28.41
C ASP A 95 -28.45 20.74 29.79
N MET A 96 -29.76 20.59 30.03
CA MET A 96 -30.28 19.98 31.25
C MET A 96 -29.92 18.49 31.33
N ILE A 97 -30.05 17.72 30.24
CA ILE A 97 -29.70 16.29 30.19
C ILE A 97 -28.21 16.07 30.52
N VAL A 98 -27.31 16.82 29.89
CA VAL A 98 -25.85 16.72 30.13
C VAL A 98 -25.50 17.05 31.59
N ALA A 99 -26.29 17.91 32.24
CA ALA A 99 -26.08 18.29 33.65
C ALA A 99 -26.62 17.25 34.66
N LEU A 100 -27.47 16.30 34.25
CA LEU A 100 -28.13 15.38 35.18
C LEU A 100 -27.16 14.55 36.04
N PRO A 101 -26.06 13.99 35.52
CA PRO A 101 -25.12 13.21 36.32
C PRO A 101 -24.50 14.02 37.48
N ASP A 102 -24.31 15.33 37.28
CA ASP A 102 -23.71 16.23 38.28
C ASP A 102 -24.74 16.77 39.30
N ILE A 103 -26.04 16.67 38.99
CA ILE A 103 -27.13 17.22 39.81
C ILE A 103 -27.78 16.12 40.66
N LEU A 104 -27.99 14.92 40.10
CA LEU A 104 -28.67 13.83 40.77
C LEU A 104 -27.71 13.07 41.69
N HIS A 105 -28.18 12.70 42.89
CA HIS A 105 -27.46 11.78 43.75
C HIS A 105 -27.41 10.37 43.15
N ASP A 106 -26.31 9.64 43.41
CA ASP A 106 -26.03 8.31 42.86
C ASP A 106 -27.17 7.29 43.05
N SER A 107 -27.93 7.41 44.14
CA SER A 107 -29.08 6.55 44.44
C SER A 107 -30.21 6.65 43.39
N CYS A 108 -30.30 7.74 42.64
CA CYS A 108 -31.36 7.98 41.65
C CYS A 108 -30.88 7.74 40.20
N HIS A 109 -29.59 7.45 39.99
CA HIS A 109 -29.01 7.29 38.65
C HIS A 109 -29.64 6.13 37.86
N SER A 110 -29.99 5.03 38.53
CA SER A 110 -30.66 3.89 37.90
C SER A 110 -32.05 4.25 37.34
N VAL A 111 -32.85 4.98 38.11
CA VAL A 111 -34.20 5.43 37.70
C VAL A 111 -34.09 6.44 36.56
N ALA A 112 -33.16 7.39 36.66
CA ALA A 112 -32.93 8.39 35.62
C ALA A 112 -32.47 7.75 34.30
N ALA A 113 -31.61 6.72 34.37
CA ALA A 113 -31.13 6.01 33.20
C ALA A 113 -32.23 5.29 32.42
N VAL A 114 -33.20 4.66 33.12
CA VAL A 114 -34.36 4.00 32.48
C VAL A 114 -35.28 5.01 31.79
N LYS A 115 -35.49 6.18 32.39
CA LYS A 115 -36.28 7.25 31.75
C LYS A 115 -35.59 7.83 30.53
N LEU A 116 -34.28 8.05 30.60
CA LEU A 116 -33.49 8.52 29.48
C LEU A 116 -33.39 7.49 28.35
N SER A 117 -33.36 6.18 28.67
CA SER A 117 -33.40 5.14 27.64
C SER A 117 -34.75 5.07 26.93
N ALA A 118 -35.85 5.36 27.63
CA ALA A 118 -37.16 5.54 27.00
C ALA A 118 -37.17 6.76 26.06
N LEU A 119 -36.65 7.91 26.51
CA LEU A 119 -36.54 9.13 25.68
C LEU A 119 -35.65 8.94 24.45
N LEU A 120 -34.60 8.11 24.55
CA LEU A 120 -33.73 7.75 23.42
C LEU A 120 -34.50 7.01 22.32
N SER A 121 -35.54 6.25 22.69
CA SER A 121 -36.39 5.55 21.71
C SER A 121 -37.40 6.47 21.01
N GLU A 122 -37.72 7.62 21.61
CA GLU A 122 -38.72 8.57 21.11
C GLU A 122 -38.10 9.73 20.31
N SER A 123 -36.89 10.16 20.66
CA SER A 123 -36.28 11.39 20.12
C SER A 123 -34.88 11.16 19.54
N THR A 124 -34.70 11.49 18.26
CA THR A 124 -33.41 11.34 17.55
C THR A 124 -32.45 12.50 17.83
N GLU A 125 -32.95 13.75 17.92
CA GLU A 125 -32.10 14.95 18.03
C GLU A 125 -31.34 15.11 19.37
N GLU A 126 -31.75 14.38 20.41
CA GLU A 126 -31.18 14.48 21.76
C GLU A 126 -30.27 13.29 22.10
N SER A 127 -30.16 12.33 21.17
CA SER A 127 -29.36 11.11 21.32
C SER A 127 -27.94 11.37 21.85
N PRO A 128 -27.16 12.34 21.32
CA PRO A 128 -25.80 12.57 21.80
C PRO A 128 -25.74 12.98 23.28
N ALA A 129 -26.62 13.90 23.70
CA ALA A 129 -26.69 14.38 25.08
C ALA A 129 -27.16 13.29 26.04
N ILE A 130 -28.13 12.48 25.62
CA ILE A 130 -28.63 11.34 26.40
C ILE A 130 -27.53 10.30 26.60
N LEU A 131 -26.81 9.93 25.54
CA LEU A 131 -25.73 8.93 25.63
C LEU A 131 -24.55 9.42 26.48
N GLU A 132 -24.23 10.72 26.42
CA GLU A 132 -23.21 11.32 27.28
C GLU A 132 -23.61 11.25 28.75
N ALA A 133 -24.86 11.64 29.09
CA ALA A 133 -25.37 11.53 30.45
C ALA A 133 -25.37 10.08 30.95
N LEU A 134 -25.85 9.14 30.12
CA LEU A 134 -25.83 7.70 30.41
C LEU A 134 -24.43 7.15 30.62
N GLY A 135 -23.41 7.71 29.96
CA GLY A 135 -22.02 7.30 30.13
C GLY A 135 -21.41 7.74 31.46
N ASN A 136 -21.97 8.78 32.08
CA ASN A 136 -21.47 9.40 33.31
C ASN A 136 -22.23 8.97 34.58
N PHE A 137 -23.38 8.31 34.46
CA PHE A 137 -24.12 7.78 35.62
C PHE A 137 -23.42 6.59 36.28
N TYR A 138 -23.53 6.51 37.60
CA TYR A 138 -23.11 5.35 38.38
C TYR A 138 -24.25 4.32 38.41
N MET A 139 -24.09 3.24 37.64
CA MET A 139 -25.11 2.19 37.49
C MET A 139 -24.54 0.81 37.79
N ASP A 140 -25.42 -0.13 38.16
CA ASP A 140 -25.08 -1.55 38.27
C ASP A 140 -24.73 -2.13 36.89
N THR A 141 -23.82 -3.11 36.86
CA THR A 141 -23.34 -3.74 35.63
C THR A 141 -24.47 -4.39 34.82
N GLY A 142 -25.49 -4.93 35.48
CA GLY A 142 -26.67 -5.50 34.82
C GLY A 142 -27.42 -4.47 33.98
N LEU A 143 -27.73 -3.31 34.56
CA LEU A 143 -28.47 -2.23 33.87
C LEU A 143 -27.66 -1.62 32.72
N ILE A 144 -26.34 -1.49 32.89
CA ILE A 144 -25.43 -1.05 31.82
C ILE A 144 -25.52 -2.00 30.61
N THR A 145 -25.52 -3.31 30.85
CA THR A 145 -25.62 -4.29 29.76
C THR A 145 -26.99 -4.22 29.07
N GLU A 146 -28.08 -4.07 29.83
CA GLU A 146 -29.43 -3.94 29.28
C GLU A 146 -29.56 -2.72 28.37
N ILE A 147 -29.18 -1.53 28.85
CA ILE A 147 -29.23 -0.28 28.08
C ILE A 147 -28.33 -0.38 26.83
N ARG A 148 -27.12 -0.96 26.94
CA ARG A 148 -26.26 -1.19 25.78
C ARG A 148 -26.89 -2.11 24.76
N THR A 149 -27.55 -3.19 25.18
CA THR A 149 -28.26 -4.09 24.25
C THR A 149 -29.43 -3.41 23.56
N GLN A 150 -30.14 -2.52 24.25
CA GLN A 150 -31.20 -1.69 23.67
C GLN A 150 -30.63 -0.74 22.62
N VAL A 151 -29.55 -0.01 22.94
CA VAL A 151 -28.83 0.87 22.00
C VAL A 151 -28.33 0.08 20.78
N LEU A 152 -27.74 -1.10 20.98
CA LEU A 152 -27.28 -1.98 19.89
C LEU A 152 -28.41 -2.41 18.95
N SER A 153 -29.60 -2.67 19.49
CA SER A 153 -30.78 -3.03 18.69
C SER A 153 -31.29 -1.86 17.83
N SER A 154 -31.14 -0.63 18.33
CA SER A 154 -31.53 0.60 17.64
C SER A 154 -30.60 0.99 16.48
N LEU A 155 -29.35 0.50 16.43
CA LEU A 155 -28.37 0.83 15.38
C LEU A 155 -28.87 0.53 13.96
N LYS A 156 -29.71 -0.50 13.78
CA LYS A 156 -30.24 -0.89 12.46
C LYS A 156 -31.24 0.12 11.89
N SER A 157 -31.93 0.84 12.76
CA SER A 157 -32.98 1.80 12.39
C SER A 157 -32.56 3.25 12.64
N ALA A 158 -31.35 3.49 13.15
CA ALA A 158 -30.86 4.81 13.47
C ALA A 158 -30.52 5.62 12.21
N ASP A 159 -30.68 6.93 12.31
CA ASP A 159 -30.25 7.85 11.26
C ASP A 159 -28.72 7.89 11.15
N ILE A 160 -28.22 8.05 9.93
CA ILE A 160 -26.82 7.92 9.53
C ILE A 160 -25.92 8.86 10.35
N ALA A 161 -26.41 10.07 10.65
CA ALA A 161 -25.68 11.08 11.43
C ALA A 161 -25.37 10.65 12.88
N HIS A 162 -26.18 9.75 13.45
CA HIS A 162 -26.11 9.37 14.86
C HIS A 162 -25.33 8.06 15.11
N ILE A 163 -25.04 7.30 14.05
CA ILE A 163 -24.29 6.03 14.14
C ILE A 163 -22.95 6.21 14.87
N PRO A 164 -22.11 7.22 14.58
CA PRO A 164 -20.84 7.40 15.29
C PRO A 164 -21.01 7.58 16.80
N THR A 165 -21.99 8.37 17.25
CA THR A 165 -22.24 8.61 18.68
C THR A 165 -22.76 7.37 19.40
N LEU A 166 -23.62 6.59 18.75
CA LEU A 166 -24.12 5.32 19.28
C LEU A 166 -22.98 4.30 19.42
N VAL A 167 -22.13 4.18 18.39
CA VAL A 167 -20.96 3.29 18.42
C VAL A 167 -19.97 3.71 19.51
N LYS A 168 -19.71 5.01 19.67
CA LYS A 168 -18.87 5.54 20.76
C LYS A 168 -19.39 5.13 22.14
N TYR A 169 -20.70 5.26 22.38
CA TYR A 169 -21.31 4.86 23.65
C TYR A 169 -21.22 3.35 23.89
N VAL A 170 -21.58 2.54 22.89
CA VAL A 170 -21.51 1.06 22.99
C VAL A 170 -20.09 0.59 23.30
N LEU A 171 -19.08 1.25 22.72
CA LEU A 171 -17.67 0.94 22.95
C LEU A 171 -17.06 1.58 24.19
N SER A 172 -17.77 2.49 24.87
CA SER A 172 -17.28 3.14 26.09
C SER A 172 -17.35 2.17 27.28
N ASN A 173 -16.29 2.08 28.07
CA ASN A 173 -16.23 1.31 29.33
C ASN A 173 -16.66 -0.17 29.20
N ILE A 174 -16.19 -0.88 28.16
CA ILE A 174 -16.45 -2.33 28.02
C ILE A 174 -15.62 -3.10 29.06
N THR A 175 -16.30 -3.80 29.96
CA THR A 175 -15.67 -4.71 30.93
C THR A 175 -15.66 -6.13 30.36
N SER A 176 -14.64 -6.47 29.57
CA SER A 176 -14.28 -7.85 29.17
C SER A 176 -15.33 -8.74 28.46
N GLU A 177 -16.46 -8.22 27.97
CA GLU A 177 -17.48 -9.04 27.30
C GLU A 177 -17.32 -9.08 25.78
N ASP A 178 -16.91 -10.24 25.23
CA ASP A 178 -16.80 -10.46 23.78
C ASP A 178 -18.15 -10.33 23.04
N LYS A 179 -19.25 -10.62 23.75
CA LYS A 179 -20.60 -10.67 23.16
C LYS A 179 -21.02 -9.31 22.60
N ILE A 180 -20.70 -8.23 23.30
CA ILE A 180 -21.04 -6.85 22.89
C ILE A 180 -20.37 -6.54 21.55
N VAL A 181 -19.11 -6.93 21.36
CA VAL A 181 -18.36 -6.70 20.13
C VAL A 181 -18.94 -7.52 18.97
N SER A 182 -19.32 -8.78 19.20
CA SER A 182 -20.01 -9.58 18.18
C SER A 182 -21.38 -8.98 17.81
N MET A 183 -22.16 -8.54 18.79
CA MET A 183 -23.46 -7.91 18.55
C MET A 183 -23.32 -6.59 17.80
N LEU A 184 -22.27 -5.81 18.09
CA LEU A 184 -21.97 -4.58 17.36
C LEU A 184 -21.66 -4.88 15.89
N ARG A 185 -20.82 -5.87 15.60
CA ARG A 185 -20.52 -6.31 14.23
C ARG A 185 -21.78 -6.77 13.48
N ASP A 186 -22.68 -7.47 14.16
CA ASP A 186 -23.89 -8.00 13.52
C ASP A 186 -24.92 -6.91 13.23
N ASN A 187 -25.03 -5.90 14.11
CA ASN A 187 -25.97 -4.78 13.95
C ASN A 187 -25.42 -3.60 13.15
N LEU A 188 -24.09 -3.43 13.07
CA LEU A 188 -23.46 -2.40 12.25
C LEU A 188 -23.30 -2.92 10.81
N ASP A 189 -23.93 -2.22 9.87
CA ASP A 189 -23.72 -2.46 8.45
C ASP A 189 -23.59 -1.13 7.71
N PHE A 190 -22.51 -0.99 6.94
CA PHE A 190 -22.35 0.15 6.06
C PHE A 190 -23.04 -0.19 4.74
N CYS A 191 -24.37 -0.01 4.69
CA CYS A 191 -25.13 -0.30 3.49
C CYS A 191 -24.61 0.52 2.30
N PRO A 192 -24.47 -0.07 1.09
CA PRO A 192 -24.26 0.70 -0.11
C PRO A 192 -25.55 1.46 -0.44
N VAL A 193 -25.55 2.78 -0.26
CA VAL A 193 -26.67 3.61 -0.72
C VAL A 193 -26.75 3.46 -2.25
N GLN A 194 -27.81 2.81 -2.75
CA GLN A 194 -28.07 2.65 -4.18
C GLN A 194 -28.59 3.94 -4.84
N SER A 195 -28.41 5.11 -4.22
CA SER A 195 -28.79 6.38 -4.80
C SER A 195 -27.67 6.87 -5.73
N SER A 196 -28.07 7.33 -6.91
CA SER A 196 -27.24 7.89 -7.97
C SER A 196 -26.50 9.19 -7.60
N THR A 197 -26.49 9.55 -6.32
CA THR A 197 -25.81 10.72 -5.76
C THR A 197 -25.29 10.37 -4.37
N LYS A 198 -24.03 9.94 -4.26
CA LYS A 198 -23.33 9.87 -2.96
C LYS A 198 -23.29 11.28 -2.39
N SER A 199 -24.06 11.55 -1.34
CA SER A 199 -23.96 12.83 -0.65
C SER A 199 -22.64 12.86 0.15
N ARG A 200 -21.98 14.01 0.28
CA ARG A 200 -20.78 14.14 1.13
C ARG A 200 -21.05 13.72 2.59
N MET A 201 -22.29 13.86 3.05
CA MET A 201 -22.72 13.47 4.40
C MET A 201 -22.70 11.94 4.60
N ASP A 202 -23.07 11.17 3.58
CA ASP A 202 -22.99 9.70 3.59
C ASP A 202 -21.53 9.18 3.57
N GLU A 203 -20.61 10.02 3.14
CA GLU A 203 -19.19 9.67 3.06
C GLU A 203 -18.50 9.94 4.42
N ASP A 204 -18.81 11.06 5.06
CA ASP A 204 -18.20 11.46 6.32
C ASP A 204 -18.61 10.58 7.52
N TYR A 205 -19.84 10.04 7.58
CA TYR A 205 -20.26 9.23 8.74
C TYR A 205 -19.46 7.92 8.87
N GLN A 206 -19.14 7.23 7.76
CA GLN A 206 -18.42 5.96 7.80
C GLN A 206 -17.01 6.15 8.37
N LEU A 207 -16.36 7.24 7.96
CA LEU A 207 -15.04 7.61 8.46
C LEU A 207 -15.11 8.03 9.94
N LEU A 208 -16.12 8.80 10.34
CA LEU A 208 -16.35 9.16 11.74
C LEU A 208 -16.59 7.91 12.60
N THR A 209 -17.45 6.99 12.19
CA THR A 209 -17.70 5.74 12.90
C THR A 209 -16.43 4.90 13.04
N LEU A 210 -15.63 4.76 11.99
CA LEU A 210 -14.37 4.02 12.05
C LEU A 210 -13.31 4.73 12.89
N ASN A 211 -13.32 6.07 12.94
CA ASN A 211 -12.47 6.83 13.85
C ASN A 211 -12.87 6.64 15.32
N GLU A 212 -14.16 6.58 15.63
CA GLU A 212 -14.63 6.24 16.98
C GLU A 212 -14.17 4.82 17.36
N ILE A 213 -14.35 3.84 16.47
CA ILE A 213 -13.84 2.47 16.67
C ILE A 213 -12.31 2.47 16.88
N LYS A 214 -11.57 3.21 16.05
CA LYS A 214 -10.11 3.37 16.16
C LYS A 214 -9.71 3.94 17.51
N ASN A 215 -10.42 4.97 17.99
CA ASN A 215 -10.17 5.62 19.27
C ASN A 215 -10.42 4.64 20.42
N SER A 216 -11.57 3.96 20.43
CA SER A 216 -11.90 2.97 21.46
C SER A 216 -10.84 1.87 21.55
N ILE A 217 -10.41 1.32 20.41
CA ILE A 217 -9.41 0.25 20.35
C ILE A 217 -8.00 0.72 20.74
N ARG A 218 -7.70 2.01 20.54
CA ARG A 218 -6.42 2.60 20.97
C ARG A 218 -6.32 2.66 22.48
N PHE A 219 -7.42 2.91 23.18
CA PHE A 219 -7.48 2.94 24.64
C PHE A 219 -7.62 1.55 25.23
N ASP A 220 -8.44 0.68 24.63
CA ASP A 220 -8.63 -0.69 25.08
C ASP A 220 -8.39 -1.71 23.94
N LYS A 221 -7.25 -2.38 24.01
CA LYS A 221 -6.85 -3.41 23.03
C LYS A 221 -7.74 -4.64 23.07
N PHE A 222 -8.42 -4.90 24.19
CA PHE A 222 -9.34 -6.02 24.32
C PHE A 222 -10.43 -5.98 23.24
N ILE A 223 -10.95 -4.78 22.92
CA ILE A 223 -11.95 -4.57 21.87
C ILE A 223 -11.41 -5.06 20.52
N GLY A 224 -10.16 -4.72 20.20
CA GLY A 224 -9.48 -5.15 18.97
C GLY A 224 -9.35 -6.67 18.87
N GLU A 225 -8.95 -7.32 19.97
CA GLU A 225 -8.76 -8.76 20.05
C GLU A 225 -10.08 -9.53 20.03
N ALA A 226 -11.11 -9.03 20.73
CA ALA A 226 -12.47 -9.59 20.72
C ALA A 226 -13.08 -9.56 19.31
N TRP A 227 -12.92 -8.46 18.58
CA TRP A 227 -13.42 -8.35 17.21
C TRP A 227 -12.68 -9.28 16.24
N CYS A 228 -11.35 -9.43 16.39
CA CYS A 228 -10.59 -10.43 15.63
C CYS A 228 -11.11 -11.85 15.89
N ARG A 229 -11.41 -12.21 17.14
CA ARG A 229 -12.00 -13.51 17.50
C ARG A 229 -13.41 -13.68 16.90
N ALA A 230 -14.21 -12.61 16.85
CA ALA A 230 -15.50 -12.60 16.17
C ALA A 230 -15.37 -12.82 14.65
N ILE A 231 -14.34 -12.27 14.00
CA ILE A 231 -14.06 -12.53 12.57
C ILE A 231 -13.54 -13.96 12.37
N GLU A 232 -12.70 -14.45 13.28
CA GLU A 232 -12.12 -15.79 13.23
C GLU A 232 -13.19 -16.89 13.35
N SER A 233 -14.21 -16.69 14.19
CA SER A 233 -15.26 -17.69 14.44
C SER A 233 -16.19 -17.94 13.25
N ILE A 234 -16.23 -17.03 12.27
CA ILE A 234 -17.10 -17.12 11.08
C ILE A 234 -16.69 -18.30 10.18
N ARG A 235 -17.67 -19.15 9.86
CA ARG A 235 -17.44 -20.39 9.08
C ARG A 235 -17.93 -20.32 7.64
N SER A 236 -18.79 -19.36 7.30
CA SER A 236 -19.33 -19.22 5.95
C SER A 236 -18.82 -17.94 5.25
N PRO A 237 -18.58 -17.97 3.93
CA PRO A 237 -18.14 -16.79 3.19
C PRO A 237 -19.22 -15.70 3.10
N SER A 238 -20.50 -16.08 3.17
CA SER A 238 -21.66 -15.16 3.10
C SER A 238 -21.85 -14.32 4.36
N GLU A 239 -21.32 -14.75 5.50
CA GLU A 239 -21.41 -14.02 6.77
C GLU A 239 -20.37 -12.88 6.88
N HIS A 240 -19.39 -12.84 5.96
CA HIS A 240 -18.40 -11.78 5.93
C HIS A 240 -18.96 -10.51 5.27
N LYS A 241 -18.76 -9.37 5.93
CA LYS A 241 -19.21 -8.05 5.48
C LYS A 241 -18.02 -7.17 5.09
N PRO A 242 -18.19 -6.14 4.24
CA PRO A 242 -17.13 -5.15 3.97
C PRO A 242 -16.54 -4.53 5.25
N LEU A 243 -17.37 -4.38 6.29
CA LEU A 243 -16.97 -3.93 7.63
C LEU A 243 -15.82 -4.75 8.22
N ASP A 244 -15.74 -6.07 7.96
CA ASP A 244 -14.67 -6.92 8.49
C ASP A 244 -13.31 -6.49 7.92
N ILE A 245 -13.25 -6.21 6.62
CA ILE A 245 -12.02 -5.81 5.95
C ILE A 245 -11.62 -4.41 6.41
N LEU A 246 -12.57 -3.48 6.50
CA LEU A 246 -12.31 -2.11 6.99
C LEU A 246 -11.81 -2.14 8.43
N PHE A 247 -12.43 -2.95 9.29
CA PHE A 247 -11.99 -3.14 10.67
C PHE A 247 -10.57 -3.67 10.73
N LEU A 248 -10.23 -4.71 9.96
CA LEU A 248 -8.87 -5.29 9.95
C LEU A 248 -7.82 -4.26 9.49
N VAL A 249 -8.15 -3.39 8.54
CA VAL A 249 -7.29 -2.26 8.14
C VAL A 249 -7.11 -1.27 9.28
N VAL A 250 -8.19 -0.86 9.95
CA VAL A 250 -8.13 0.06 11.10
C VAL A 250 -7.30 -0.56 12.23
N TRP A 251 -7.54 -1.82 12.56
CA TRP A 251 -6.81 -2.52 13.61
C TRP A 251 -5.33 -2.69 13.27
N TYR A 252 -5.00 -2.99 12.01
CA TYR A 252 -3.61 -3.03 11.53
C TYR A 252 -2.91 -1.66 11.70
N SER A 253 -3.63 -0.54 11.53
CA SER A 253 -3.06 0.81 11.71
C SER A 253 -2.72 1.16 13.17
N VAL A 254 -3.40 0.55 14.14
CA VAL A 254 -3.27 0.86 15.57
C VAL A 254 -2.43 -0.17 16.32
N CYS A 255 -2.49 -1.43 15.89
CA CYS A 255 -1.87 -2.53 16.61
C CYS A 255 -0.34 -2.48 16.53
N GLN A 256 0.33 -2.53 17.69
CA GLN A 256 1.79 -2.60 17.77
C GLN A 256 2.37 -3.92 17.24
N ARG A 257 1.56 -4.99 17.17
CA ARG A 257 1.95 -6.33 16.70
C ARG A 257 1.00 -6.81 15.60
N PRO A 258 1.12 -6.27 14.37
CA PRO A 258 0.16 -6.54 13.29
C PRO A 258 0.19 -8.00 12.77
N LYS A 259 1.19 -8.81 13.16
CA LYS A 259 1.35 -10.20 12.69
C LYS A 259 0.09 -11.06 12.88
N ALA A 260 -0.63 -10.89 13.99
CA ALA A 260 -1.86 -11.64 14.24
C ALA A 260 -2.95 -11.30 13.20
N VAL A 261 -3.07 -10.03 12.83
CA VAL A 261 -3.99 -9.55 11.79
C VAL A 261 -3.60 -10.12 10.42
N GLU A 262 -2.31 -10.11 10.09
CA GLU A 262 -1.83 -10.69 8.83
C GLU A 262 -2.11 -12.20 8.75
N LEU A 263 -1.88 -12.95 9.84
CA LEU A 263 -2.15 -14.38 9.90
C LEU A 263 -3.64 -14.67 9.73
N LEU A 264 -4.50 -13.88 10.39
CA LEU A 264 -5.95 -14.00 10.26
C LEU A 264 -6.41 -13.75 8.81
N VAL A 265 -5.95 -12.65 8.19
CA VAL A 265 -6.25 -12.34 6.78
C VAL A 265 -5.79 -13.46 5.86
N ARG A 266 -4.56 -13.98 6.03
CA ARG A 266 -4.05 -15.11 5.24
C ARG A 266 -4.89 -16.37 5.44
N SER A 267 -5.28 -16.67 6.68
CA SER A 267 -6.09 -17.85 7.01
C SER A 267 -7.46 -17.77 6.33
N LYS A 268 -8.16 -16.64 6.45
CA LYS A 268 -9.48 -16.42 5.82
C LYS A 268 -9.42 -16.40 4.29
N ALA A 269 -8.35 -15.85 3.72
CA ALA A 269 -8.12 -15.91 2.27
C ALA A 269 -7.90 -17.36 1.79
N ARG A 270 -7.09 -18.16 2.50
CA ARG A 270 -6.86 -19.59 2.16
C ARG A 270 -8.11 -20.45 2.31
N GLN A 271 -8.97 -20.13 3.27
CA GLN A 271 -10.27 -20.78 3.46
C GLN A 271 -11.29 -20.39 2.37
N GLY A 272 -10.97 -19.43 1.50
CA GLY A 272 -11.89 -18.95 0.46
C GLY A 272 -12.97 -18.00 0.97
N HIS A 273 -12.83 -17.48 2.20
CA HIS A 273 -13.82 -16.58 2.81
C HIS A 273 -13.67 -15.15 2.31
N PHE A 274 -12.43 -14.66 2.22
CA PHE A 274 -12.16 -13.33 1.65
C PHE A 274 -12.11 -13.42 0.13
N THR A 275 -13.30 -13.43 -0.47
CA THR A 275 -13.47 -13.57 -1.92
C THR A 275 -13.15 -12.27 -2.67
N PRO A 276 -12.80 -12.37 -3.98
CA PRO A 276 -12.64 -11.19 -4.82
C PRO A 276 -13.89 -10.31 -4.88
N SER A 277 -15.09 -10.90 -4.75
CA SER A 277 -16.36 -10.15 -4.74
C SER A 277 -16.52 -9.28 -3.49
N LEU A 278 -16.13 -9.79 -2.31
CA LEU A 278 -16.14 -9.04 -1.06
C LEU A 278 -15.13 -7.88 -1.09
N LEU A 279 -13.92 -8.14 -1.61
CA LEU A 279 -12.91 -7.11 -1.82
C LEU A 279 -13.44 -6.04 -2.80
N ALA A 280 -13.99 -6.44 -3.95
CA ALA A 280 -14.55 -5.50 -4.91
C ALA A 280 -15.67 -4.64 -4.30
N ALA A 281 -16.60 -5.25 -3.56
CA ALA A 281 -17.63 -4.51 -2.82
C ALA A 281 -17.01 -3.51 -1.83
N THR A 282 -15.97 -3.91 -1.09
CA THR A 282 -15.30 -3.05 -0.11
C THR A 282 -14.62 -1.85 -0.78
N PHE A 283 -13.86 -2.08 -1.84
CA PHE A 283 -13.11 -1.04 -2.55
C PHE A 283 -14.03 -0.09 -3.34
N ASN A 284 -15.13 -0.59 -3.91
CA ASN A 284 -16.05 0.23 -4.69
C ASN A 284 -17.00 1.05 -3.81
N ASN A 285 -17.47 0.47 -2.70
CA ASN A 285 -18.49 1.10 -1.87
C ASN A 285 -17.88 2.01 -0.78
N HIS A 286 -16.67 1.72 -0.28
CA HIS A 286 -16.04 2.43 0.85
C HIS A 286 -14.70 3.10 0.48
N SER A 287 -14.61 3.63 -0.75
CA SER A 287 -13.36 4.17 -1.30
C SER A 287 -12.75 5.34 -0.51
N GLN A 288 -13.54 6.20 0.12
CA GLN A 288 -13.04 7.34 0.90
C GLN A 288 -12.32 6.89 2.19
N VAL A 289 -12.92 5.93 2.91
CA VAL A 289 -12.28 5.29 4.07
C VAL A 289 -10.96 4.66 3.64
N LEU A 290 -10.97 3.85 2.58
CA LEU A 290 -9.74 3.20 2.10
C LEU A 290 -8.69 4.21 1.62
N ARG A 291 -9.09 5.37 1.10
CA ARG A 291 -8.18 6.47 0.76
C ARG A 291 -7.56 7.09 2.01
N ALA A 292 -8.32 7.29 3.08
CA ALA A 292 -7.81 7.78 4.37
C ALA A 292 -6.79 6.80 4.99
N TYR A 293 -6.96 5.50 4.78
CA TYR A 293 -6.06 4.43 5.25
C TYR A 293 -5.12 3.87 4.16
N ALA A 294 -4.90 4.59 3.06
CA ALA A 294 -4.17 4.06 1.90
C ALA A 294 -2.76 3.54 2.24
N GLY A 295 -2.03 4.27 3.09
CA GLY A 295 -0.71 3.82 3.56
C GLY A 295 -0.74 2.48 4.30
N THR A 296 -1.76 2.30 5.17
CA THR A 296 -1.97 1.05 5.90
C THR A 296 -2.38 -0.09 4.96
N VAL A 297 -3.25 0.18 3.99
CA VAL A 297 -3.64 -0.81 2.97
C VAL A 297 -2.43 -1.29 2.18
N LEU A 298 -1.54 -0.37 1.77
CA LEU A 298 -0.30 -0.70 1.08
C LEU A 298 0.66 -1.52 1.94
N GLN A 299 0.81 -1.19 3.22
CA GLN A 299 1.63 -1.95 4.17
C GLN A 299 1.09 -3.38 4.36
N LEU A 300 -0.22 -3.52 4.56
CA LEU A 300 -0.86 -4.83 4.67
C LEU A 300 -0.71 -5.62 3.37
N ALA A 301 -0.92 -5.00 2.21
CA ALA A 301 -0.70 -5.64 0.91
C ALA A 301 0.76 -6.10 0.75
N GLN A 302 1.72 -5.25 1.10
CA GLN A 302 3.14 -5.59 1.10
C GLN A 302 3.39 -6.78 2.02
N ALA A 303 2.91 -6.79 3.26
CA ALA A 303 3.09 -7.90 4.18
C ALA A 303 2.46 -9.21 3.67
N LEU A 304 1.28 -9.13 3.06
CA LEU A 304 0.61 -10.30 2.47
C LEU A 304 1.37 -10.85 1.25
N LEU A 305 1.98 -9.97 0.45
CA LEU A 305 2.85 -10.32 -0.68
C LEU A 305 4.22 -10.84 -0.21
N TRP A 306 4.76 -10.28 0.86
CA TRP A 306 6.02 -10.63 1.52
C TRP A 306 5.78 -11.83 2.45
N CYS A 307 5.39 -12.96 1.87
CA CYS A 307 5.29 -14.18 2.65
C CYS A 307 6.69 -14.66 3.04
N ALA A 308 6.93 -14.71 4.35
CA ALA A 308 8.08 -15.28 5.04
C ALA A 308 8.26 -16.77 4.74
N VAL A 309 8.78 -17.04 3.56
CA VAL A 309 9.55 -18.24 3.28
C VAL A 309 11.01 -17.74 3.27
N PRO A 310 11.99 -18.39 3.93
CA PRO A 310 13.39 -18.02 3.73
C PRO A 310 13.61 -17.92 2.22
N PHE A 311 14.23 -16.85 1.72
CA PHE A 311 14.16 -16.54 0.28
C PHE A 311 14.65 -17.72 -0.59
N GLY A 312 15.49 -18.61 -0.04
CA GLY A 312 15.87 -19.88 -0.62
C GLY A 312 14.70 -20.84 -0.89
N ALA A 313 13.68 -20.89 -0.03
CA ALA A 313 12.45 -21.65 -0.29
C ALA A 313 11.43 -20.88 -1.18
N PHE A 314 11.50 -19.54 -1.27
CA PHE A 314 10.84 -18.80 -2.36
C PHE A 314 11.46 -19.16 -3.72
N PHE A 315 12.78 -19.12 -3.86
CA PHE A 315 13.45 -19.55 -5.09
C PHE A 315 13.28 -21.06 -5.38
N LYS A 316 13.22 -21.90 -4.34
CA LYS A 316 12.94 -23.34 -4.48
C LYS A 316 11.51 -23.58 -5.00
N SER A 317 10.51 -22.89 -4.47
CA SER A 317 9.13 -22.97 -4.96
C SER A 317 8.98 -22.33 -6.34
N MET A 318 9.65 -21.20 -6.58
CA MET A 318 9.70 -20.52 -7.88
C MET A 318 10.26 -21.43 -8.97
N ARG A 319 11.22 -22.33 -8.67
CA ARG A 319 11.75 -23.30 -9.64
C ARG A 319 10.64 -24.11 -10.34
N ASP A 320 9.57 -24.43 -9.63
CA ASP A 320 8.45 -25.20 -10.17
C ASP A 320 7.53 -24.31 -11.03
N PHE A 321 7.39 -23.01 -10.69
CA PHE A 321 6.66 -22.01 -11.48
C PHE A 321 7.42 -21.48 -12.71
N VAL A 322 8.75 -21.38 -12.62
CA VAL A 322 9.68 -20.98 -13.69
C VAL A 322 9.51 -21.87 -14.93
N ARG A 323 9.05 -23.12 -14.78
CA ARG A 323 8.79 -23.97 -15.95
C ARG A 323 7.67 -23.44 -16.86
N ASN A 324 6.79 -22.60 -16.34
CA ASN A 324 5.55 -22.17 -16.99
C ASN A 324 5.50 -20.68 -17.34
N LEU A 325 6.55 -19.90 -17.02
CA LEU A 325 6.60 -18.48 -17.32
C LEU A 325 7.22 -18.19 -18.70
N SER A 326 6.67 -17.21 -19.40
CA SER A 326 7.26 -16.64 -20.62
C SER A 326 8.45 -15.73 -20.31
N LEU A 327 9.31 -15.47 -21.31
CA LEU A 327 10.44 -14.52 -21.19
C LEU A 327 9.99 -13.12 -20.72
N ARG A 328 8.82 -12.64 -21.16
CA ARG A 328 8.26 -11.35 -20.72
C ARG A 328 7.91 -11.35 -19.23
N GLN A 329 7.30 -12.43 -18.75
CA GLN A 329 6.96 -12.59 -17.33
C GLN A 329 8.22 -12.74 -16.48
N PHE A 330 9.26 -13.42 -16.97
CA PHE A 330 10.56 -13.48 -16.28
C PHE A 330 11.19 -12.11 -16.11
N ARG A 331 11.27 -11.30 -17.18
CA ARG A 331 11.81 -9.94 -17.08
C ARG A 331 11.06 -9.13 -16.02
N THR A 332 9.72 -9.21 -16.03
CA THR A 332 8.88 -8.49 -15.07
C THR A 332 9.16 -8.97 -13.64
N LEU A 333 9.18 -10.28 -13.41
CA LEU A 333 9.47 -10.87 -12.11
C LEU A 333 10.87 -10.47 -11.61
N PHE A 334 11.91 -10.70 -12.40
CA PHE A 334 13.28 -10.42 -11.98
C PHE A 334 13.57 -8.91 -11.88
N SER A 335 12.88 -8.07 -12.64
CA SER A 335 12.94 -6.62 -12.46
C SER A 335 12.35 -6.20 -11.10
N LEU A 336 11.23 -6.79 -10.68
CA LEU A 336 10.65 -6.54 -9.36
C LEU A 336 11.56 -7.06 -8.24
N LEU A 337 12.07 -8.30 -8.37
CA LEU A 337 12.97 -8.89 -7.38
C LEU A 337 14.26 -8.07 -7.25
N ALA A 338 14.89 -7.68 -8.36
CA ALA A 338 16.06 -6.83 -8.34
C ALA A 338 15.75 -5.45 -7.74
N THR A 339 14.61 -4.85 -8.06
CA THR A 339 14.20 -3.57 -7.45
C THR A 339 14.07 -3.70 -5.93
N VAL A 340 13.46 -4.78 -5.43
CA VAL A 340 13.36 -5.04 -3.99
C VAL A 340 14.73 -5.28 -3.37
N ALA A 341 15.61 -6.07 -4.00
CA ALA A 341 16.95 -6.36 -3.49
C ALA A 341 17.82 -5.10 -3.34
N TYR A 342 17.69 -4.14 -4.27
CA TYR A 342 18.53 -2.95 -4.28
C TYR A 342 17.88 -1.70 -3.69
N ARG A 343 16.54 -1.64 -3.59
CA ARG A 343 15.80 -0.48 -3.01
C ARG A 343 15.09 -0.79 -1.69
N GLY A 344 15.12 -2.03 -1.21
CA GLY A 344 14.43 -2.48 0.00
C GLY A 344 15.15 -2.25 1.33
N GLY A 345 16.15 -1.36 1.40
CA GLY A 345 16.90 -1.08 2.63
C GLY A 345 17.67 -2.29 3.18
N SER A 346 17.72 -2.44 4.51
CA SER A 346 18.45 -3.52 5.19
C SER A 346 17.89 -4.91 4.90
N GLU A 347 16.57 -5.05 4.79
CA GLU A 347 15.91 -6.32 4.47
C GLU A 347 16.15 -6.70 3.00
N GLY A 348 16.18 -5.72 2.09
CA GLY A 348 16.57 -5.91 0.71
C GLY A 348 18.02 -6.38 0.55
N ALA A 349 18.94 -5.88 1.39
CA ALA A 349 20.33 -6.32 1.37
C ALA A 349 20.49 -7.82 1.69
N MET A 350 19.72 -8.36 2.64
CA MET A 350 19.72 -9.80 2.92
C MET A 350 19.19 -10.62 1.74
N PHE A 351 18.20 -10.09 1.02
CA PHE A 351 17.66 -10.74 -0.18
C PHE A 351 18.63 -10.72 -1.36
N ARG A 352 19.51 -9.70 -1.44
CA ARG A 352 20.48 -9.53 -2.52
C ARG A 352 21.40 -10.74 -2.65
N ASP A 353 21.98 -11.21 -1.56
CA ASP A 353 22.91 -12.35 -1.56
C ASP A 353 22.24 -13.63 -2.05
N GLU A 354 20.99 -13.86 -1.62
CA GLU A 354 20.22 -15.03 -2.06
C GLU A 354 19.81 -14.94 -3.53
N LEU A 355 19.45 -13.75 -4.01
CA LEU A 355 19.16 -13.50 -5.42
C LEU A 355 20.38 -13.76 -6.30
N HIS A 356 21.56 -13.27 -5.90
CA HIS A 356 22.82 -13.56 -6.60
C HIS A 356 23.15 -15.03 -6.60
N MET A 357 23.10 -15.70 -5.45
CA MET A 357 23.35 -17.14 -5.35
C MET A 357 22.42 -17.93 -6.27
N TYR A 358 21.14 -17.54 -6.34
CA TYR A 358 20.18 -18.13 -7.26
C TYR A 358 20.57 -17.89 -8.72
N ILE A 359 20.85 -16.66 -9.13
CA ILE A 359 21.25 -16.32 -10.50
C ILE A 359 22.50 -17.11 -10.91
N ARG A 360 23.55 -17.15 -10.07
CA ARG A 360 24.78 -17.90 -10.35
C ARG A 360 24.52 -19.40 -10.53
N LYS A 361 23.66 -19.98 -9.69
CA LYS A 361 23.26 -21.39 -9.79
C LYS A 361 22.47 -21.68 -11.08
N MET A 362 21.67 -20.73 -11.53
CA MET A 362 20.90 -20.86 -12.77
C MET A 362 21.79 -20.70 -14.01
N LEU A 363 22.77 -19.77 -13.99
CA LEU A 363 23.75 -19.57 -15.06
C LEU A 363 24.68 -20.78 -15.25
N THR A 364 25.13 -21.38 -14.16
CA THR A 364 26.02 -22.56 -14.17
C THR A 364 25.26 -23.88 -14.34
N SER A 365 23.95 -23.84 -14.57
CA SER A 365 23.14 -25.04 -14.79
C SER A 365 23.26 -25.56 -16.22
N PHE A 366 23.45 -26.87 -16.37
CA PHE A 366 23.43 -27.55 -17.67
C PHE A 366 22.05 -27.61 -18.35
N CYS A 367 21.00 -27.07 -17.72
CA CYS A 367 19.65 -27.03 -18.29
C CYS A 367 19.43 -25.72 -19.06
N PRO A 368 19.16 -25.75 -20.38
CA PRO A 368 18.95 -24.53 -21.17
C PRO A 368 17.83 -23.64 -20.63
N ARG A 369 16.76 -24.23 -20.07
CA ARG A 369 15.68 -23.46 -19.44
C ARG A 369 16.16 -22.71 -18.18
N SER A 370 17.02 -23.33 -17.39
CA SER A 370 17.58 -22.70 -16.20
C SER A 370 18.57 -21.60 -16.57
N GLN A 371 19.42 -21.85 -17.57
CA GLN A 371 20.39 -20.87 -18.06
C GLN A 371 19.71 -19.60 -18.59
N ARG A 372 18.58 -19.74 -19.30
CA ARG A 372 17.72 -18.61 -19.72
C ARG A 372 17.27 -17.73 -18.55
N VAL A 373 16.87 -18.36 -17.44
CA VAL A 373 16.45 -17.64 -16.22
C VAL A 373 17.63 -16.94 -15.57
N GLY A 374 18.80 -17.59 -15.54
CA GLY A 374 20.04 -16.99 -15.08
C GLY A 374 20.40 -15.75 -15.88
N ILE A 375 20.34 -15.82 -17.22
CA ILE A 375 20.65 -14.69 -18.12
C ILE A 375 19.72 -13.52 -17.87
N VAL A 376 18.40 -13.74 -17.92
CA VAL A 376 17.41 -12.68 -17.69
C VAL A 376 17.54 -12.11 -16.28
N GLY A 377 17.70 -12.97 -15.27
CA GLY A 377 17.86 -12.55 -13.88
C GLY A 377 19.12 -11.71 -13.64
N ALA A 378 20.25 -12.11 -14.24
CA ALA A 378 21.50 -11.35 -14.18
C ALA A 378 21.33 -9.96 -14.80
N LEU A 379 20.75 -9.90 -16.00
CA LEU A 379 20.59 -8.67 -16.75
C LEU A 379 19.57 -7.71 -16.11
N MET A 380 18.49 -8.21 -15.51
CA MET A 380 17.56 -7.35 -14.75
C MET A 380 18.19 -6.81 -13.46
N THR A 381 19.08 -7.60 -12.84
CA THR A 381 19.87 -7.18 -11.67
C THR A 381 20.87 -6.08 -12.05
N VAL A 382 21.62 -6.25 -13.16
CA VAL A 382 22.50 -5.21 -13.73
C VAL A 382 21.73 -3.93 -14.02
N GLN A 383 20.54 -4.04 -14.61
CA GLN A 383 19.70 -2.88 -14.87
C GLN A 383 19.26 -2.17 -13.57
N ALA A 384 18.90 -2.92 -12.53
CA ALA A 384 18.53 -2.33 -11.24
C ALA A 384 19.70 -1.60 -10.58
N MET A 385 20.91 -2.18 -10.63
CA MET A 385 22.15 -1.54 -10.16
C MET A 385 22.42 -0.23 -10.91
N ALA A 386 22.30 -0.23 -12.24
CA ALA A 386 22.52 0.96 -13.07
C ALA A 386 21.49 2.09 -12.83
N MET A 387 20.27 1.77 -12.37
CA MET A 387 19.25 2.77 -12.06
C MET A 387 19.34 3.40 -10.66
N LEU A 388 20.17 2.86 -9.75
CA LEU A 388 20.41 3.49 -8.44
C LEU A 388 21.17 4.81 -8.61
N ASP A 389 22.06 4.84 -9.60
CA ASP A 389 23.01 5.92 -9.88
C ASP A 389 22.34 7.22 -10.39
N ARG A 390 21.26 7.08 -11.18
CA ARG A 390 20.57 8.21 -11.83
C ARG A 390 19.94 9.23 -10.88
N LYS A 391 19.60 8.85 -9.65
CA LYS A 391 18.92 9.76 -8.70
C LYS A 391 19.88 10.63 -7.90
N ASP A 392 21.15 10.23 -7.77
CA ASP A 392 22.15 11.01 -7.03
C ASP A 392 22.78 12.10 -7.91
N ASP A 393 22.87 11.90 -9.23
CA ASP A 393 23.36 12.91 -10.18
C ASP A 393 22.38 14.09 -10.40
N GLU A 394 21.07 13.90 -10.20
CA GLU A 394 20.06 14.97 -10.36
C GLU A 394 19.88 15.84 -9.10
N LEU A 395 20.37 15.43 -7.93
CA LEU A 395 20.11 16.08 -6.63
C LEU A 395 21.30 16.81 -5.99
N GLY A 396 22.42 16.94 -6.70
CA GLY A 396 23.47 17.90 -6.36
C GLY A 396 24.63 17.33 -5.54
N ALA A 397 25.81 17.81 -5.93
CA ALA A 397 27.11 17.51 -5.33
C ALA A 397 27.12 17.74 -3.81
N GLY A 398 27.43 16.68 -3.05
CA GLY A 398 27.84 16.81 -1.66
C GLY A 398 27.35 15.69 -0.74
N SER A 399 27.95 14.50 -0.84
CA SER A 399 28.46 13.69 0.29
C SER A 399 28.59 12.19 -0.05
N SER A 400 29.73 11.60 0.34
CA SER A 400 30.09 10.16 0.38
C SER A 400 30.30 9.41 -0.95
N SER A 401 31.48 9.57 -1.54
CA SER A 401 32.01 8.83 -2.70
C SER A 401 32.51 7.40 -2.37
N THR A 402 32.03 6.73 -1.32
CA THR A 402 32.57 5.44 -0.85
C THR A 402 31.69 4.21 -1.16
N THR A 403 30.40 4.38 -1.44
CA THR A 403 29.46 3.28 -1.78
C THR A 403 29.08 3.21 -3.26
N GLN A 404 29.53 4.16 -4.10
CA GLN A 404 29.17 4.28 -5.52
C GLN A 404 29.97 3.34 -6.45
N ALA A 405 31.27 3.15 -6.19
CA ALA A 405 32.12 2.22 -6.95
C ALA A 405 31.75 0.72 -6.85
N PRO A 406 31.32 0.16 -5.69
CA PRO A 406 31.11 -1.29 -5.56
C PRO A 406 29.92 -1.83 -6.36
N ALA A 407 28.80 -1.08 -6.49
CA ALA A 407 27.64 -1.57 -7.24
C ALA A 407 27.87 -1.62 -8.76
N LEU A 408 28.63 -0.67 -9.31
CA LEU A 408 29.04 -0.68 -10.71
C LEU A 408 30.03 -1.81 -11.00
N GLN A 409 30.97 -2.04 -10.09
CA GLN A 409 31.90 -3.16 -10.16
C GLN A 409 31.15 -4.52 -10.11
N GLU A 410 30.21 -4.66 -9.18
CA GLU A 410 29.34 -5.83 -9.04
C GLU A 410 28.51 -6.09 -10.31
N ALA A 411 28.04 -5.03 -10.98
CA ALA A 411 27.33 -5.14 -12.24
C ALA A 411 28.21 -5.66 -13.39
N ILE A 412 29.45 -5.18 -13.49
CA ILE A 412 30.43 -5.64 -14.50
C ILE A 412 30.81 -7.11 -14.23
N GLU A 413 31.11 -7.47 -12.99
CA GLU A 413 31.43 -8.86 -12.61
C GLU A 413 30.27 -9.82 -12.93
N LEU A 414 29.02 -9.38 -12.75
CA LEU A 414 27.85 -10.18 -13.09
C LEU A 414 27.67 -10.33 -14.62
N LEU A 415 28.00 -9.30 -15.41
CA LEU A 415 28.01 -9.38 -16.88
C LEU A 415 29.10 -10.34 -17.38
N GLU A 416 30.31 -10.26 -16.82
CA GLU A 416 31.43 -11.17 -17.13
C GLU A 416 31.08 -12.63 -16.79
N LEU A 417 30.48 -12.84 -15.62
CA LEU A 417 30.00 -14.17 -15.22
C LEU A 417 28.92 -14.69 -16.17
N CYS A 418 27.98 -13.84 -16.58
CA CYS A 418 26.92 -14.23 -17.51
C CYS A 418 27.48 -14.60 -18.89
N ARG A 419 28.39 -13.79 -19.42
CA ARG A 419 29.07 -14.05 -20.70
C ARG A 419 29.89 -15.34 -20.64
N SER A 420 30.80 -15.48 -19.68
CA SER A 420 31.63 -16.69 -19.53
C SER A 420 30.80 -17.97 -19.35
N SER A 421 29.68 -17.90 -18.62
CA SER A 421 28.76 -19.03 -18.43
C SER A 421 27.96 -19.41 -19.69
N THR A 422 27.97 -18.57 -20.74
CA THR A 422 27.18 -18.78 -21.97
C THR A 422 28.02 -19.03 -23.22
N LEU A 423 29.34 -18.77 -23.20
CA LEU A 423 30.24 -18.94 -24.36
C LEU A 423 30.15 -20.31 -25.03
N ALA A 424 30.06 -21.39 -24.24
CA ALA A 424 29.99 -22.76 -24.77
C ALA A 424 28.63 -23.15 -25.37
N VAL A 425 27.60 -22.30 -25.25
CA VAL A 425 26.22 -22.60 -25.68
C VAL A 425 25.69 -21.46 -26.55
N PRO A 426 25.79 -21.57 -27.90
CA PRO A 426 25.47 -20.48 -28.83
C PRO A 426 24.07 -19.87 -28.65
N HIS A 427 23.05 -20.70 -28.40
CA HIS A 427 21.69 -20.21 -28.15
C HIS A 427 21.56 -19.38 -26.86
N ALA A 428 22.35 -19.69 -25.83
CA ALA A 428 22.34 -18.96 -24.57
C ALA A 428 23.11 -17.64 -24.71
N LEU A 429 24.25 -17.67 -25.42
CA LEU A 429 25.03 -16.48 -25.74
C LEU A 429 24.24 -15.50 -26.63
N GLY A 430 23.54 -16.01 -27.64
CA GLY A 430 22.65 -15.20 -28.48
C GLY A 430 21.53 -14.53 -27.67
N LEU A 431 20.92 -15.26 -26.72
CA LEU A 431 19.92 -14.67 -25.81
C LEU A 431 20.53 -13.60 -24.90
N PHE A 432 21.74 -13.82 -24.39
CA PHE A 432 22.46 -12.82 -23.60
C PHE A 432 22.66 -11.53 -24.39
N TYR A 433 23.14 -11.61 -25.64
CA TYR A 433 23.30 -10.43 -26.50
C TYR A 433 21.97 -9.73 -26.79
N ASP A 434 20.91 -10.50 -27.10
CA ASP A 434 19.57 -9.93 -27.34
C ASP A 434 19.01 -9.20 -26.11
N GLU A 435 19.08 -9.80 -24.92
CA GLU A 435 18.61 -9.16 -23.69
C GLU A 435 19.47 -7.95 -23.29
N LEU A 436 20.78 -8.03 -23.48
CA LEU A 436 21.68 -6.92 -23.21
C LEU A 436 21.39 -5.75 -24.15
N SER A 437 21.17 -6.02 -25.44
CA SER A 437 20.82 -4.99 -26.44
C SER A 437 19.56 -4.24 -26.00
N ARG A 438 18.56 -4.96 -25.48
CA ARG A 438 17.32 -4.37 -24.96
C ARG A 438 17.59 -3.41 -23.79
N ILE A 439 18.50 -3.75 -22.89
CA ILE A 439 18.85 -2.87 -21.75
C ILE A 439 19.58 -1.62 -22.24
N VAL A 440 20.49 -1.76 -23.22
CA VAL A 440 21.20 -0.64 -23.82
C VAL A 440 20.23 0.33 -24.51
N VAL A 441 19.25 -0.18 -25.29
CA VAL A 441 18.21 0.64 -25.95
C VAL A 441 17.43 1.51 -24.95
N LEU A 442 17.19 1.03 -23.72
CA LEU A 442 16.45 1.81 -22.73
C LEU A 442 17.21 3.08 -22.28
N LYS A 443 18.48 3.28 -22.69
CA LYS A 443 19.34 4.44 -22.38
C LYS A 443 19.51 4.71 -20.89
N GLN A 444 19.41 3.67 -20.03
CA GLN A 444 19.47 3.79 -18.57
C GLN A 444 20.75 3.22 -17.93
N LEU A 445 21.75 2.87 -18.74
CA LEU A 445 23.02 2.35 -18.24
C LEU A 445 24.02 3.47 -17.94
N HIS A 446 24.80 3.31 -16.87
CA HIS A 446 25.93 4.18 -16.54
C HIS A 446 27.06 4.06 -17.57
N HIS A 447 27.83 5.13 -17.79
CA HIS A 447 28.84 5.22 -18.86
C HIS A 447 29.91 4.11 -18.80
N ARG A 448 30.35 3.71 -17.60
CA ARG A 448 31.33 2.60 -17.44
C ARG A 448 30.83 1.26 -17.98
N ILE A 449 29.57 0.94 -17.73
CA ILE A 449 28.96 -0.30 -18.23
C ILE A 449 28.87 -0.23 -19.75
N ARG A 450 28.53 0.94 -20.31
CA ARG A 450 28.47 1.12 -21.77
C ARG A 450 29.84 0.94 -22.44
N ALA A 451 30.89 1.51 -21.86
CA ALA A 451 32.27 1.35 -22.36
C ALA A 451 32.71 -0.11 -22.33
N TRP A 452 32.49 -0.82 -21.22
CA TRP A 452 32.78 -2.25 -21.11
C TRP A 452 32.04 -3.08 -22.17
N ILE A 453 30.77 -2.76 -22.46
CA ILE A 453 30.01 -3.43 -23.53
C ILE A 453 30.67 -3.12 -24.88
N GLY A 454 30.96 -1.86 -25.19
CA GLY A 454 31.56 -1.45 -26.47
C GLY A 454 32.87 -2.17 -26.76
N ASP A 455 33.83 -2.09 -25.84
CA ASP A 455 35.18 -2.66 -26.01
C ASP A 455 35.13 -4.17 -26.27
N ILE A 456 34.29 -4.88 -25.52
CA ILE A 456 34.17 -6.33 -25.64
C ILE A 456 33.44 -6.75 -26.91
N MET A 457 32.35 -6.06 -27.26
CA MET A 457 31.56 -6.48 -28.42
C MET A 457 32.28 -6.21 -29.74
N ILE A 458 33.08 -5.14 -29.82
CA ILE A 458 33.92 -4.85 -30.99
C ILE A 458 34.94 -5.97 -31.17
N ALA A 459 35.68 -6.32 -30.11
CA ALA A 459 36.67 -7.39 -30.15
C ALA A 459 36.02 -8.74 -30.52
N ASP A 460 34.92 -9.11 -29.84
CA ASP A 460 34.19 -10.36 -30.14
C ASP A 460 33.69 -10.40 -31.59
N PHE A 461 33.25 -9.27 -32.15
CA PHE A 461 32.76 -9.24 -33.51
C PHE A 461 33.90 -9.37 -34.54
N GLN A 462 34.96 -8.60 -34.36
CA GLN A 462 36.12 -8.60 -35.25
C GLN A 462 36.80 -9.97 -35.27
N ASP A 463 37.11 -10.53 -34.09
CA ASP A 463 37.86 -11.79 -33.97
C ASP A 463 37.11 -13.01 -34.54
N ASN A 464 35.78 -13.01 -34.46
CA ASN A 464 34.98 -14.18 -34.82
C ASN A 464 34.33 -14.08 -36.22
N TYR A 465 34.04 -12.87 -36.71
CA TYR A 465 33.17 -12.69 -37.88
C TYR A 465 33.79 -11.89 -39.02
N VAL A 466 34.95 -11.26 -38.82
CA VAL A 466 35.61 -10.43 -39.85
C VAL A 466 36.90 -11.10 -40.29
N VAL A 467 37.16 -11.09 -41.60
CA VAL A 467 38.41 -11.60 -42.20
C VAL A 467 38.94 -10.61 -43.24
N ASP A 468 40.27 -10.53 -43.37
CA ASP A 468 40.92 -9.72 -44.38
C ASP A 468 40.89 -10.40 -45.76
N VAL A 469 40.58 -9.62 -46.80
CA VAL A 469 40.52 -10.09 -48.19
C VAL A 469 41.89 -9.95 -48.84
N ASP A 470 42.82 -10.82 -48.45
CA ASP A 470 44.19 -10.83 -49.00
C ASP A 470 44.46 -12.01 -49.94
N ASP A 471 43.56 -13.00 -49.98
CA ASP A 471 43.78 -14.28 -50.65
C ASP A 471 42.93 -14.45 -51.91
N ALA A 472 43.55 -14.85 -53.02
CA ALA A 472 42.87 -15.03 -54.30
C ALA A 472 41.76 -16.10 -54.24
N HIS A 473 41.91 -17.08 -53.34
CA HIS A 473 40.91 -18.13 -53.10
C HIS A 473 39.68 -17.65 -52.32
N VAL A 474 39.87 -16.67 -51.41
CA VAL A 474 38.79 -16.02 -50.66
C VAL A 474 37.95 -15.16 -51.61
N SER A 475 38.61 -14.44 -52.52
CA SER A 475 37.97 -13.54 -53.49
C SER A 475 36.92 -14.23 -54.39
N ALA A 476 37.14 -15.48 -54.80
CA ALA A 476 36.20 -16.23 -55.65
C ALA A 476 34.88 -16.62 -54.94
N ARG A 477 34.90 -16.66 -53.60
CA ARG A 477 33.77 -17.06 -52.74
C ARG A 477 33.01 -15.87 -52.14
N LEU A 478 33.50 -14.65 -52.36
CA LEU A 478 32.82 -13.43 -51.96
C LEU A 478 31.53 -13.23 -52.77
N ARG A 479 30.47 -12.81 -52.08
CA ARG A 479 29.15 -12.54 -52.65
C ARG A 479 28.57 -11.27 -52.04
N PHE A 480 27.70 -10.59 -52.79
CA PHE A 480 26.82 -9.52 -52.30
C PHE A 480 27.51 -8.25 -51.73
N GLY A 481 28.78 -8.00 -52.06
CA GLY A 481 29.42 -6.72 -51.74
C GLY A 481 28.88 -5.58 -52.61
N LEU A 482 28.79 -4.37 -52.05
CA LEU A 482 28.28 -3.18 -52.75
C LEU A 482 29.40 -2.35 -53.40
N ASP A 483 30.61 -2.37 -52.82
CA ASP A 483 31.75 -1.56 -53.26
C ASP A 483 32.72 -2.31 -54.18
N ASN A 484 33.43 -1.57 -55.04
CA ASN A 484 34.63 -2.08 -55.71
C ASN A 484 35.72 -2.28 -54.66
N LEU A 485 35.90 -3.52 -54.20
CA LEU A 485 36.79 -3.90 -53.08
C LEU A 485 38.18 -3.28 -53.22
N PRO A 486 38.56 -2.28 -52.39
CA PRO A 486 39.92 -1.77 -52.36
C PRO A 486 40.88 -2.84 -51.79
N ASN A 487 42.19 -2.69 -52.04
CA ASN A 487 43.21 -3.52 -51.38
C ASN A 487 43.10 -3.35 -49.86
N GLY A 488 42.99 -4.46 -49.11
CA GLY A 488 42.75 -4.45 -47.66
C GLY A 488 41.27 -4.35 -47.26
N ALA A 489 40.34 -4.75 -48.13
CA ALA A 489 38.93 -4.87 -47.78
C ALA A 489 38.70 -5.98 -46.74
N ILE A 490 37.72 -5.78 -45.87
CA ILE A 490 37.23 -6.81 -44.95
C ILE A 490 36.07 -7.59 -45.58
N ALA A 491 35.87 -8.83 -45.15
CA ALA A 491 34.71 -9.65 -45.50
C ALA A 491 34.08 -10.29 -44.26
N LEU A 492 32.78 -10.56 -44.33
CA LEU A 492 32.06 -11.32 -43.32
C LEU A 492 32.35 -12.81 -43.47
N ASN A 493 32.91 -13.44 -42.44
CA ASN A 493 33.42 -14.81 -42.42
C ASN A 493 32.33 -15.90 -42.30
N LEU A 494 31.28 -15.87 -43.13
CA LEU A 494 30.12 -16.75 -42.93
C LEU A 494 30.38 -18.21 -43.34
N GLY A 495 31.09 -18.44 -44.44
CA GLY A 495 31.32 -19.78 -45.02
C GLY A 495 32.04 -20.72 -44.07
N PRO A 496 33.28 -20.39 -43.64
CA PRO A 496 34.03 -21.19 -42.66
C PRO A 496 33.28 -21.42 -41.34
N LEU A 497 32.51 -20.44 -40.85
CA LEU A 497 31.71 -20.61 -39.64
C LEU A 497 30.57 -21.62 -39.81
N VAL A 498 29.89 -21.60 -40.96
CA VAL A 498 28.79 -22.53 -41.25
C VAL A 498 29.31 -23.94 -41.54
N GLU A 499 30.50 -24.07 -42.14
CA GLU A 499 31.22 -25.34 -42.30
C GLU A 499 31.62 -25.92 -40.92
N ALA A 500 32.15 -25.08 -40.04
CA ALA A 500 32.53 -25.45 -38.67
C ALA A 500 31.32 -25.77 -37.76
N GLU A 501 30.16 -25.16 -38.01
CA GLU A 501 28.89 -25.49 -37.35
C GLU A 501 28.41 -26.90 -37.71
N HIS A 502 28.59 -27.32 -38.97
CA HIS A 502 28.28 -28.69 -39.39
C HIS A 502 29.19 -29.74 -38.75
N THR A 503 30.42 -29.37 -38.38
CA THR A 503 31.36 -30.24 -37.66
C THR A 503 31.25 -30.12 -36.13
N GLY A 504 30.37 -29.24 -35.63
CA GLY A 504 30.07 -29.07 -34.21
C GLY A 504 31.11 -28.27 -33.41
N THR A 505 31.96 -27.48 -34.08
CA THR A 505 33.10 -26.79 -33.46
C THR A 505 32.82 -25.33 -33.12
N THR A 506 32.04 -24.62 -33.94
CA THR A 506 31.61 -23.22 -33.72
C THR A 506 30.18 -23.01 -34.19
N SER A 507 29.61 -21.80 -34.06
CA SER A 507 28.29 -21.50 -34.62
C SER A 507 28.17 -20.06 -35.08
N ALA A 508 27.53 -19.85 -36.23
CA ALA A 508 27.21 -18.53 -36.77
C ALA A 508 25.95 -17.92 -36.12
N LEU A 509 25.29 -18.64 -35.20
CA LEU A 509 24.00 -18.25 -34.63
C LEU A 509 24.04 -16.94 -33.84
N THR A 510 25.19 -16.59 -33.25
CA THR A 510 25.32 -15.37 -32.44
C THR A 510 25.71 -14.14 -33.26
N LEU A 511 25.97 -14.28 -34.56
CA LEU A 511 26.32 -13.18 -35.47
C LEU A 511 25.31 -12.02 -35.39
N CYS A 512 24.02 -12.31 -35.67
CA CYS A 512 22.99 -11.28 -35.74
C CYS A 512 22.68 -10.64 -34.37
N PRO A 513 22.51 -11.40 -33.27
CA PRO A 513 22.36 -10.83 -31.93
C PRO A 513 23.56 -9.97 -31.49
N LEU A 514 24.79 -10.39 -31.78
CA LEU A 514 26.00 -9.64 -31.44
C LEU A 514 26.07 -8.34 -32.26
N PHE A 515 25.83 -8.39 -33.55
CA PHE A 515 25.79 -7.19 -34.40
C PHE A 515 24.72 -6.21 -33.94
N ARG A 516 23.52 -6.70 -33.58
CA ARG A 516 22.45 -5.85 -33.03
C ARG A 516 22.92 -5.15 -31.77
N LEU A 517 23.57 -5.86 -30.85
CA LEU A 517 24.10 -5.28 -29.62
C LEU A 517 25.20 -4.26 -29.91
N LEU A 518 26.15 -4.59 -30.79
CA LEU A 518 27.21 -3.68 -31.23
C LEU A 518 26.62 -2.37 -31.78
N ARG A 519 25.73 -2.50 -32.77
CA ARG A 519 25.04 -1.36 -33.39
C ARG A 519 24.30 -0.49 -32.38
N VAL A 520 23.48 -1.09 -31.52
CA VAL A 520 22.71 -0.36 -30.52
C VAL A 520 23.65 0.35 -29.53
N THR A 521 24.76 -0.28 -29.18
CA THR A 521 25.76 0.30 -28.28
C THR A 521 26.43 1.51 -28.92
N GLU A 522 26.85 1.40 -30.18
CA GLU A 522 27.41 2.51 -30.97
C GLU A 522 26.42 3.67 -31.07
N GLN A 523 25.16 3.42 -31.41
CA GLN A 523 24.13 4.46 -31.47
C GLN A 523 23.94 5.15 -30.12
N VAL A 524 23.99 4.40 -29.00
CA VAL A 524 23.82 4.98 -27.67
C VAL A 524 25.07 5.74 -27.19
N LEU A 525 26.27 5.33 -27.63
CA LEU A 525 27.54 5.98 -27.26
C LEU A 525 27.84 7.21 -28.12
N HIS A 526 27.53 7.17 -29.42
CA HIS A 526 27.94 8.17 -30.42
C HIS A 526 26.76 8.97 -30.99
N GLY A 527 25.68 9.14 -30.22
CA GLY A 527 24.59 10.06 -30.58
C GLY A 527 23.81 9.64 -31.84
N ASP A 528 23.50 8.36 -31.92
CA ASP A 528 22.82 7.67 -33.04
C ASP A 528 23.65 7.59 -34.34
N SER A 529 24.95 7.93 -34.30
CA SER A 529 25.91 7.68 -35.39
C SER A 529 26.38 6.21 -35.46
N LEU A 530 26.73 5.75 -36.66
CA LEU A 530 27.24 4.39 -36.95
C LEU A 530 28.55 4.42 -37.77
N GLU A 531 29.28 5.53 -37.78
CA GLU A 531 30.52 5.69 -38.56
C GLU A 531 31.56 4.59 -38.30
N THR A 532 31.66 4.10 -37.07
CA THR A 532 32.62 3.06 -36.66
C THR A 532 32.35 1.69 -37.29
N VAL A 533 31.10 1.44 -37.71
CA VAL A 533 30.64 0.16 -38.27
C VAL A 533 30.09 0.29 -39.69
N ASP A 534 30.21 1.46 -40.30
CA ASP A 534 29.69 1.77 -41.65
C ASP A 534 30.30 0.87 -42.74
N ALA A 535 31.57 0.50 -42.58
CA ALA A 535 32.26 -0.45 -43.46
C ALA A 535 31.54 -1.81 -43.58
N LEU A 536 30.72 -2.20 -42.59
CA LEU A 536 29.95 -3.45 -42.61
C LEU A 536 28.73 -3.42 -43.53
N LEU A 537 28.24 -2.23 -43.93
CA LEU A 537 27.09 -2.08 -44.83
C LEU A 537 27.41 -2.53 -46.26
N GLY A 538 28.58 -2.13 -46.77
CA GLY A 538 29.09 -2.52 -48.10
C GLY A 538 29.88 -3.84 -48.12
N CYS A 539 30.14 -4.42 -46.94
CA CYS A 539 31.03 -5.55 -46.74
C CYS A 539 30.55 -6.83 -47.46
N PRO A 540 31.40 -7.46 -48.30
CA PRO A 540 31.05 -8.72 -48.94
C PRO A 540 30.95 -9.87 -47.94
N VAL A 541 30.15 -10.87 -48.28
CA VAL A 541 29.99 -12.08 -47.47
C VAL A 541 30.79 -13.22 -48.08
N LEU A 542 31.68 -13.84 -47.30
CA LEU A 542 32.37 -15.06 -47.68
C LEU A 542 31.42 -16.25 -47.58
N PHE A 543 31.03 -16.84 -48.71
CA PHE A 543 30.11 -17.99 -48.74
C PHE A 543 30.84 -19.35 -48.69
N PRO A 544 30.16 -20.45 -48.29
CA PRO A 544 30.67 -21.82 -48.50
C PRO A 544 30.96 -22.08 -50.00
N PRO A 545 31.84 -23.05 -50.32
CA PRO A 545 32.14 -23.39 -51.71
C PRO A 545 30.87 -23.83 -52.46
N SER A 546 30.78 -23.46 -53.73
CA SER A 546 29.57 -23.71 -54.56
C SER A 546 29.26 -25.19 -54.80
N ASP A 547 30.26 -26.06 -54.65
CA ASP A 547 30.12 -27.52 -54.77
C ASP A 547 29.75 -28.20 -53.43
N GLY A 548 29.48 -27.40 -52.38
CA GLY A 548 29.13 -27.89 -51.05
C GLY A 548 27.75 -28.54 -50.97
N ALA A 549 27.49 -29.27 -49.87
CA ALA A 549 26.19 -29.88 -49.62
C ALA A 549 25.05 -28.83 -49.65
N ILE A 550 23.90 -29.20 -50.21
CA ILE A 550 22.73 -28.29 -50.31
C ILE A 550 22.33 -27.74 -48.94
N THR A 551 22.42 -28.55 -47.88
CA THR A 551 22.12 -28.14 -46.49
C THR A 551 23.04 -27.02 -46.00
N LEU A 552 24.33 -27.08 -46.33
CA LEU A 552 25.33 -26.07 -45.98
C LEU A 552 24.99 -24.72 -46.64
N THR A 553 24.67 -24.77 -47.93
CA THR A 553 24.28 -23.59 -48.71
C THR A 553 22.97 -22.98 -48.21
N CYS A 554 21.97 -23.80 -47.87
CA CYS A 554 20.72 -23.34 -47.28
C CYS A 554 20.94 -22.64 -45.92
N THR A 555 21.75 -23.23 -45.04
CA THR A 555 22.09 -22.65 -43.73
C THR A 555 22.85 -21.33 -43.87
N ALA A 556 23.85 -21.27 -44.76
CA ALA A 556 24.56 -20.02 -45.05
C ALA A 556 23.64 -18.95 -45.62
N THR A 557 22.73 -19.32 -46.53
CA THR A 557 21.73 -18.39 -47.09
C THR A 557 20.79 -17.87 -45.99
N PHE A 558 20.35 -18.73 -45.07
CA PHE A 558 19.51 -18.33 -43.95
C PHE A 558 20.20 -17.31 -43.03
N TYR A 559 21.46 -17.57 -42.64
CA TYR A 559 22.22 -16.62 -41.84
C TYR A 559 22.50 -15.32 -42.58
N CYS A 560 22.87 -15.40 -43.86
CA CYS A 560 23.10 -14.24 -44.72
C CYS A 560 21.84 -13.37 -44.86
N PHE A 561 20.66 -13.97 -45.03
CA PHE A 561 19.40 -13.24 -45.07
C PHE A 561 19.11 -12.50 -43.75
N ASN A 562 19.33 -13.16 -42.61
CA ASN A 562 19.14 -12.51 -41.30
C ASN A 562 20.18 -11.40 -41.07
N TRP A 563 21.41 -11.58 -41.54
CA TRP A 563 22.46 -10.56 -41.53
C TRP A 563 22.02 -9.31 -42.27
N PHE A 564 21.59 -9.45 -43.54
CA PHE A 564 21.10 -8.32 -44.31
C PHE A 564 19.87 -7.67 -43.68
N ARG A 565 18.97 -8.45 -43.08
CA ARG A 565 17.83 -7.89 -42.34
C ARG A 565 18.30 -7.03 -41.16
N GLU A 566 19.31 -7.47 -40.41
CA GLU A 566 19.86 -6.67 -39.31
C GLU A 566 20.65 -5.45 -39.80
N LEU A 567 21.37 -5.54 -40.93
CA LEU A 567 21.96 -4.37 -41.58
C LEU A 567 20.89 -3.33 -41.94
N VAL A 568 19.83 -3.74 -42.64
CA VAL A 568 18.71 -2.84 -42.98
C VAL A 568 18.08 -2.25 -41.73
N ASN A 569 17.79 -3.07 -40.71
CA ASN A 569 17.27 -2.57 -39.42
C ASN A 569 18.19 -1.55 -38.74
N GLY A 570 19.48 -1.61 -39.05
CA GLY A 570 20.48 -0.75 -38.44
C GLY A 570 20.64 0.59 -39.12
N PHE A 571 20.79 0.56 -40.45
CA PHE A 571 21.13 1.74 -41.25
C PHE A 571 19.91 2.49 -41.80
N CYS A 572 18.70 1.91 -41.73
CA CYS A 572 17.49 2.54 -42.29
C CYS A 572 17.07 3.88 -41.65
N GLY A 573 17.52 4.16 -40.42
CA GLY A 573 17.19 5.37 -39.67
C GLY A 573 18.23 6.48 -39.78
N LEU A 574 19.34 6.25 -40.49
CA LEU A 574 20.38 7.26 -40.67
C LEU A 574 19.88 8.32 -41.66
N VAL A 575 19.88 9.58 -41.23
CA VAL A 575 19.66 10.70 -42.15
C VAL A 575 20.99 10.93 -42.85
N ASP A 576 21.08 10.46 -44.08
CA ASP A 576 22.25 10.67 -44.90
C ASP A 576 22.43 12.18 -45.12
N SER A 577 23.60 12.72 -44.75
CA SER A 577 23.94 14.12 -45.04
C SER A 577 24.37 14.31 -46.51
N SER A 578 24.30 13.23 -47.31
CA SER A 578 24.72 13.17 -48.70
C SER A 578 23.58 13.00 -49.74
N ILE A 579 22.30 13.17 -49.33
CA ILE A 579 21.14 13.25 -50.25
C ILE A 579 20.57 14.66 -50.31
#